data_AF-I4H766-F1
#
_entry.id   AF-I4H766-F1
#
_cell.length_a   1.000
_cell.length_b   1.000
_cell.length_c   1.000
_cell.angle_alpha   90.00
_cell.angle_beta   90.00
_cell.angle_gamma   90.00
#
_symmetry.space_group_name_H-M   'P 1'
#
loop_
_entity.id
_entity.type
_entity.pdbx_description
1 polymer ?
#
loop_
_entity_poly.entity_id
_entity_poly.type
_entity_poly.pdbx_seq_one_letter_code
_entity_poly.pdbx_strand_id
1 'polypeptide(L)' 'MTPREWARLQGFPDSFQIVVSDVQAYKQFGNSVAIPVVEAVAKEVLKALDLSRDSQENISLKDLQGRQLDLLSI' A
#
# COMPACT_ATOMS: atom_id res chain seq x y z
N MET A 1 -9.09 -20.49 -19.51
CA MET A 1 -8.34 -19.88 -18.40
C MET A 1 -9.16 -20.00 -17.12
N THR A 2 -8.53 -20.23 -15.97
CA THR A 2 -9.17 -20.34 -14.65
C THR A 2 -9.30 -18.96 -13.98
N PRO A 3 -10.15 -18.78 -12.95
CA PRO A 3 -10.22 -17.51 -12.22
C PRO A 3 -8.88 -17.11 -11.59
N ARG A 4 -8.05 -18.09 -11.20
CA ARG A 4 -6.70 -17.86 -10.71
C ARG A 4 -5.78 -17.26 -11.78
N GLU A 5 -5.85 -17.76 -13.00
CA GLU A 5 -5.06 -17.23 -14.12
C GLU A 5 -5.49 -15.80 -14.47
N TRP A 6 -6.78 -15.49 -14.39
CA TRP A 6 -7.29 -14.12 -14.53
C TRP A 6 -6.82 -13.19 -13.41
N ALA A 7 -6.82 -13.67 -12.17
CA ALA A 7 -6.29 -12.90 -11.04
C ALA A 7 -4.80 -12.57 -11.25
N ARG A 8 -3.99 -13.55 -11.70
CA ARG A 8 -2.58 -13.33 -12.04
C ARG A 8 -2.40 -12.33 -13.18
N LEU A 9 -3.25 -12.41 -14.22
CA LEU A 9 -3.22 -11.46 -15.33
C LEU A 9 -3.45 -10.02 -14.86
N GLN A 10 -4.35 -9.84 -13.89
CA GLN A 10 -4.61 -8.53 -13.28
C GLN A 10 -3.56 -8.11 -12.24
N GLY A 11 -2.59 -8.98 -11.90
CA GLY A 11 -1.51 -8.69 -10.95
C GLY A 11 -1.86 -8.97 -9.49
N PHE A 12 -2.91 -9.75 -9.21
CA PHE A 12 -3.20 -10.19 -7.83
C PHE A 12 -2.15 -11.20 -7.36
N PRO A 13 -1.79 -11.18 -6.06
CA PRO A 13 -0.87 -12.15 -5.49
C PRO A 13 -1.50 -13.55 -5.44
N ASP A 14 -0.67 -14.58 -5.46
CA ASP A 14 -1.13 -15.98 -5.39
C ASP A 14 -1.86 -16.30 -4.08
N SER A 15 -1.58 -15.56 -3.00
CA SER A 15 -2.28 -15.64 -1.73
C SER A 15 -3.70 -15.07 -1.75
N PHE A 16 -4.10 -14.34 -2.80
CA PHE A 16 -5.44 -13.75 -2.90
C PHE A 16 -6.51 -14.83 -2.93
N GLN A 17 -7.46 -14.81 -1.99
CA GLN A 17 -8.49 -15.85 -1.90
C GLN A 17 -9.68 -15.52 -2.81
N ILE A 18 -10.08 -16.49 -3.64
CA ILE A 18 -11.29 -16.42 -4.47
C ILE A 18 -12.39 -17.15 -3.72
N VAL A 19 -13.28 -16.40 -3.06
CA VAL A 19 -14.33 -16.93 -2.16
C VAL A 19 -15.72 -17.00 -2.81
N VAL A 20 -15.80 -16.68 -4.11
CA VAL A 20 -17.04 -16.67 -4.89
C VAL A 20 -16.98 -17.72 -6.00
N SER A 21 -18.10 -17.98 -6.67
CA SER A 21 -18.13 -18.88 -7.82
C SER A 21 -17.27 -18.34 -8.98
N ASP A 22 -16.75 -19.24 -9.82
CA ASP A 22 -15.93 -18.88 -10.98
C ASP A 22 -16.60 -17.82 -11.87
N VAL A 23 -17.90 -17.95 -12.13
CA VAL A 23 -18.68 -17.00 -12.93
C VAL A 23 -18.64 -15.59 -12.33
N GLN A 24 -18.81 -15.49 -11.00
CA GLN A 24 -18.74 -14.21 -10.30
C GLN A 24 -17.31 -13.67 -10.25
N ALA A 25 -16.32 -14.55 -10.06
CA ALA A 25 -14.91 -14.18 -10.06
C ALA A 25 -14.50 -13.58 -11.41
N TYR A 26 -14.89 -14.19 -12.54
CA TYR A 26 -14.60 -13.62 -13.87
C TYR A 26 -15.22 -12.23 -14.03
N LYS A 27 -16.46 -12.03 -13.57
CA LYS A 27 -17.10 -10.70 -13.61
C LYS A 27 -16.38 -9.69 -12.72
N GLN A 28 -15.95 -10.09 -11.53
CA GLN A 28 -15.20 -9.22 -10.62
C GLN A 28 -13.84 -8.85 -11.19
N PHE A 29 -13.09 -9.82 -11.71
CA PHE A 29 -11.78 -9.55 -12.32
C PHE A 29 -11.90 -8.74 -13.63
N GLY A 30 -12.92 -8.99 -14.45
CA GLY A 30 -13.16 -8.21 -15.67
C GLY A 30 -13.57 -6.77 -15.42
N ASN A 31 -14.27 -6.49 -14.31
CA ASN A 31 -14.61 -5.13 -13.89
C ASN A 31 -13.53 -4.48 -13.02
N SER A 32 -12.49 -5.22 -12.65
CA SER A 32 -11.38 -4.72 -11.84
C SER A 32 -10.35 -4.01 -12.71
N VAL A 33 -9.54 -3.17 -12.07
CA VAL A 33 -8.39 -2.52 -12.69
C VAL A 33 -7.14 -3.33 -12.36
N ALA A 34 -6.19 -3.42 -13.30
CA ALA A 34 -4.93 -4.10 -13.07
C ALA A 34 -4.16 -3.47 -11.89
N ILE A 35 -3.69 -4.30 -10.96
CA ILE A 35 -2.98 -3.90 -9.74
C ILE A 35 -1.78 -2.97 -10.03
N PRO A 36 -0.93 -3.21 -11.05
CA PRO A 36 0.20 -2.32 -11.34
C PRO A 36 -0.23 -0.88 -11.69
N VAL A 37 -1.41 -0.71 -12.30
CA VAL A 37 -1.94 0.62 -12.63
C VAL A 37 -2.39 1.33 -11.36
N VAL A 38 -3.07 0.61 -10.47
CA VAL A 38 -3.51 1.15 -9.17
C VAL A 38 -2.30 1.57 -8.33
N GLU A 39 -1.23 0.78 -8.30
CA GLU A 39 0.01 1.13 -7.60
C GLU A 39 0.67 2.41 -8.15
N ALA A 40 0.73 2.58 -9.46
CA ALA A 40 1.28 3.77 -10.09
C ALA A 40 0.45 5.02 -9.74
N VAL A 41 -0.88 4.93 -9.84
CA VAL A 41 -1.79 6.03 -9.48
C VAL A 41 -1.68 6.35 -7.99
N ALA A 42 -1.65 5.35 -7.12
CA ALA A 42 -1.52 5.54 -5.68
C ALA A 42 -0.22 6.29 -5.31
N LYS A 43 0.90 5.99 -5.98
CA LYS A 43 2.16 6.72 -5.79
C LYS A 43 2.02 8.20 -6.13
N GLU A 44 1.37 8.54 -7.24
CA GLU A 44 1.15 9.95 -7.61
C GLU A 44 0.19 10.66 -6.66
N VAL A 45 -0.86 9.97 -6.20
CA VAL A 45 -1.79 10.50 -5.18
C VAL A 45 -1.04 10.77 -3.87
N LEU A 46 -0.20 9.85 -3.40
CA LEU A 46 0.59 10.06 -2.17
C LEU A 46 1.58 11.22 -2.28
N LYS A 47 2.19 11.41 -3.46
CA LYS A 47 3.05 12.59 -3.74
C LYS A 47 2.23 13.88 -3.72
N ALA A 48 1.05 13.88 -4.35
CA ALA A 48 0.18 15.05 -4.41
C ALA A 48 -0.36 15.45 -3.03
N LEU A 49 -0.61 14.47 -2.16
CA LEU A 49 -1.06 14.68 -0.79
C LEU A 49 0.09 14.99 0.20
N ASP A 50 1.34 15.00 -0.26
CA ASP A 50 2.55 15.19 0.55
C ASP A 50 2.65 14.24 1.77
N LEU A 51 1.92 13.13 1.74
CA LEU A 51 1.95 12.05 2.75
C LEU A 51 3.30 11.30 2.75
N SER A 52 4.24 11.74 1.91
CA SER A 52 5.65 11.32 1.93
C SER A 52 6.46 12.03 3.02
N ARG A 53 5.86 13.01 3.73
CA ARG A 53 6.46 13.77 4.84
C ARG A 53 5.73 13.48 6.15
N ASP A 54 5.97 12.31 6.73
CA ASP A 54 5.87 12.01 8.16
C ASP A 54 6.31 10.55 8.30
N SER A 55 7.34 10.15 9.05
CA SER A 55 7.79 10.64 10.34
C SER A 55 9.32 10.57 10.45
N GLN A 56 9.98 11.71 10.56
CA GLN A 56 11.24 11.86 11.29
C GLN A 56 11.24 13.24 11.95
N GLU A 57 10.20 13.57 12.72
CA GLU A 57 10.38 14.59 13.75
C GLU A 57 11.22 13.96 14.87
N ASN A 58 12.54 14.10 14.76
CA ASN A 58 13.39 14.05 15.94
C ASN A 58 12.98 15.24 16.81
N ILE A 59 12.07 15.01 17.77
CA ILE A 59 11.79 15.99 18.81
C ILE A 59 13.03 16.03 19.71
N SER A 60 14.03 16.84 19.30
CA SER A 60 15.16 17.23 20.14
C SER A 60 14.61 18.10 21.26
N LEU A 61 14.22 17.46 22.37
CA LEU A 61 14.03 18.17 23.62
C LEU A 61 15.41 18.45 24.21
N LYS A 62 15.77 19.74 24.23
CA LYS A 62 16.89 20.23 25.04
C LYS A 62 16.37 20.48 26.44
N ASP A 63 17.00 19.85 27.43
CA ASP A 63 16.74 20.18 28.83
C ASP A 63 17.05 21.66 29.10
N LEU A 64 16.61 22.22 30.24
CA LEU A 64 16.95 23.60 30.65
C LEU A 64 18.47 23.88 30.74
N GLN A 65 19.31 22.84 30.73
CA GLN A 65 20.77 22.91 30.70
C GLN A 65 21.38 22.73 29.29
N GLY A 66 20.56 22.63 28.25
CA GLY A 66 20.99 22.54 26.86
C GLY A 66 21.53 21.17 26.41
N ARG A 67 21.34 20.11 27.20
CA ARG A 67 21.77 18.75 26.84
C ARG A 67 20.71 18.07 25.97
N GLN A 68 21.18 17.38 24.92
CA GLN A 68 20.37 16.58 24.01
C GLN A 68 20.05 15.24 24.70
N LEU A 69 18.77 14.91 24.86
CA LEU A 69 18.34 13.58 25.30
C LEU A 69 17.88 12.78 24.07
N ASP A 70 18.67 11.78 23.68
CA ASP A 70 18.28 10.82 22.64
C ASP A 70 17.51 9.67 23.32
N LEU A 71 16.19 9.62 23.13
CA LEU A 71 15.40 8.46 23.54
C LEU A 71 15.53 7.37 22.47
N LEU A 72 16.01 6.18 22.87
CA LEU A 72 15.92 4.97 22.05
C LEU A 72 14.45 4.66 21.76
N SER A 73 14.06 4.79 20.49
CA SER A 73 12.75 4.37 19.99
C SER A 73 12.66 2.83 20.06
N ILE A 74 11.67 2.32 20.79
CA ILE A 74 11.13 0.97 20.53
C ILE A 74 10.43 1.01 19.17
#